data_AF-A0A7S2DXN9-F1
#
_entry.id   AF-A0A7S2DXN9-F1
#
_cell.length_a   1.000
_cell.length_b   1.000
_cell.length_c   1.000
_cell.angle_alpha   90.00
_cell.angle_beta   90.00
_cell.angle_gamma   90.00
#
_symmetry.space_group_name_H-M   'P 1'
#
loop_
_entity.id
_entity.type
_entity.pdbx_description
1 polymer ?
#
loop_
_entity_poly.entity_id
_entity_poly.type
_entity_poly.pdbx_seq_one_letter_code
_entity_poly.pdbx_strand_id
1 'polypeptide(L)'
;GDWWTVGHYTEVADDSKADIFTPLGADIHDNNQKYDFGTFYASKTFFDPIRTRQVLFGWVNYGCVGTDWTGIQTFPRAVTLDPADSSKIRSFPIEEITVLRLSPLAGRTDVIVAPGETITLAQGTQLDVSINVTSTDALFTLRSLVSADGKRAQ
;
A
#
# COMPACT_ATOMS: atom_id res chain seq x y z
N GLY A 1 1.24 -12.76 4.01
CA GLY A 1 0.51 -11.67 4.65
C GLY A 1 1.15 -11.46 5.99
N ASP A 2 1.34 -10.20 6.36
CA ASP A 2 1.83 -9.80 7.67
C ASP A 2 0.79 -8.88 8.32
N TRP A 3 0.78 -8.87 9.66
CA TRP A 3 -0.20 -8.15 10.46
C TRP A 3 0.47 -7.13 11.38
N TRP A 4 -0.31 -6.15 11.79
CA TRP A 4 0.06 -5.17 12.80
C TRP A 4 -0.90 -5.25 13.99
N THR A 5 -0.46 -4.75 15.13
CA THR A 5 -1.33 -4.53 16.29
C THR A 5 -0.88 -3.28 17.02
N VAL A 6 -1.84 -2.58 17.63
CA VAL A 6 -1.58 -1.42 18.50
C VAL A 6 -1.88 -1.85 19.93
N GLY A 7 -1.04 -1.45 20.86
CA GLY A 7 -1.15 -1.86 22.26
C GLY A 7 -0.35 -0.97 23.20
N HIS A 8 -0.49 -1.24 24.49
CA HIS A 8 0.30 -0.63 25.53
C HIS A 8 1.52 -1.49 25.81
N TYR A 9 2.69 -0.86 25.81
CA TYR A 9 3.93 -1.47 26.25
C TYR A 9 4.24 -1.00 27.67
N THR A 10 4.55 -1.94 28.56
CA THR A 10 5.01 -1.67 29.92
C THR A 10 6.37 -2.33 30.10
N GLU A 11 7.38 -1.49 30.27
CA GLU A 11 8.72 -1.94 30.68
C GLU A 11 8.70 -2.36 32.15
N VAL A 12 9.22 -3.54 32.44
CA VAL A 12 9.29 -4.09 33.78
C VAL A 12 10.71 -3.87 34.30
N ALA A 13 10.86 -3.06 35.34
CA ALA A 13 12.17 -2.67 35.88
C ALA A 13 13.03 -3.82 36.44
N ASP A 14 12.48 -5.04 36.54
CA ASP A 14 13.19 -6.23 36.97
C ASP A 14 13.65 -7.01 35.73
N ASP A 15 14.94 -6.93 35.41
CA ASP A 15 15.58 -7.55 34.24
C ASP A 15 15.38 -9.08 34.15
N SER A 16 14.91 -9.73 35.22
CA SER A 16 14.57 -11.16 35.21
C SER A 16 13.17 -11.45 34.66
N LYS A 17 12.35 -10.43 34.42
CA LYS A 17 10.98 -10.54 33.92
C LYS A 17 10.88 -9.98 32.51
N ALA A 18 9.96 -10.55 31.74
CA ALA A 18 9.65 -10.03 30.42
C ALA A 18 8.81 -8.76 30.52
N ASP A 19 9.06 -7.82 29.62
CA ASP A 19 8.19 -6.68 29.38
C ASP A 19 6.80 -7.14 28.89
N ILE A 20 5.80 -6.28 29.10
CA ILE A 20 4.41 -6.61 28.84
C ILE A 20 3.89 -5.76 27.69
N PHE A 21 3.45 -6.41 26.62
CA PHE A 21 2.66 -5.79 25.57
C PHE A 21 1.20 -6.23 25.70
N THR A 22 0.29 -5.27 25.89
CA THR A 22 -1.16 -5.49 25.96
C THR A 22 -1.83 -4.90 24.71
N PRO A 23 -2.28 -5.73 23.76
CA PRO A 23 -3.00 -5.25 22.58
C PRO A 23 -4.27 -4.48 22.96
N LEU A 24 -4.60 -3.42 22.21
CA LEU A 24 -5.88 -2.72 22.31
C LEU A 24 -7.04 -3.53 21.70
N GLY A 25 -6.73 -4.45 20.77
CA GLY A 25 -7.70 -5.33 20.10
C GLY A 25 -7.59 -6.78 20.58
N ALA A 26 -8.66 -7.56 20.39
CA ALA A 26 -8.77 -8.91 20.95
C ALA A 26 -7.96 -9.98 20.20
N ASP A 27 -7.58 -9.76 18.94
CA ASP A 27 -6.92 -10.78 18.11
C ASP A 27 -5.75 -10.20 17.32
N ILE A 28 -4.54 -10.61 17.66
CA ILE A 28 -3.35 -10.42 16.82
C ILE A 28 -3.48 -11.48 15.73
N HIS A 29 -3.66 -11.06 14.48
CA HIS A 29 -3.97 -11.87 13.27
C HIS A 29 -5.41 -11.74 12.72
N ASP A 30 -6.21 -10.78 13.18
CA ASP A 30 -7.46 -10.43 12.48
C ASP A 30 -7.17 -10.01 11.03
N ASN A 31 -7.97 -10.48 10.07
CA ASN A 31 -7.90 -10.07 8.67
C ASN A 31 -8.07 -8.55 8.47
N ASN A 32 -8.69 -7.85 9.44
CA ASN A 32 -8.79 -6.39 9.45
C ASN A 32 -7.49 -5.66 9.85
N GLN A 33 -6.46 -6.39 10.29
CA GLN A 33 -5.17 -5.88 10.77
C GLN A 33 -3.99 -6.27 9.87
N LYS A 34 -4.24 -6.55 8.59
CA LYS A 34 -3.16 -6.78 7.63
C LYS A 34 -2.48 -5.47 7.27
N TYR A 35 -1.17 -5.51 7.06
CA TYR A 35 -0.44 -4.37 6.46
C TYR A 35 -0.85 -4.14 5.01
N ASP A 36 -1.24 -5.21 4.31
CA ASP A 36 -1.61 -5.17 2.91
C ASP A 36 -2.60 -6.30 2.59
N PHE A 37 -3.56 -6.03 1.71
CA PHE A 37 -4.54 -7.01 1.25
C PHE A 37 -4.13 -7.72 -0.04
N GLY A 38 -3.01 -7.31 -0.65
CA GLY A 38 -2.35 -7.98 -1.76
C GLY A 38 -1.21 -8.90 -1.34
N THR A 39 -0.23 -9.09 -2.24
CA THR A 39 0.98 -9.87 -1.96
C THR A 39 1.96 -9.04 -1.15
N PHE A 40 2.08 -9.34 0.14
CA PHE A 40 2.99 -8.68 1.07
C PHE A 40 3.37 -9.62 2.21
N TYR A 41 4.67 -9.78 2.46
CA TYR A 41 5.18 -10.69 3.49
C TYR A 41 6.55 -10.25 4.00
N ALA A 42 6.97 -10.77 5.17
CA ALA A 42 8.28 -10.51 5.77
C ALA A 42 8.55 -9.00 5.89
N SER A 43 7.54 -8.29 6.39
CA SER A 43 7.54 -6.86 6.58
C SER A 43 8.58 -6.43 7.60
N LYS A 44 9.14 -5.25 7.38
CA LYS A 44 10.09 -4.63 8.29
C LYS A 44 9.84 -3.14 8.32
N THR A 45 10.09 -2.55 9.48
CA THR A 45 10.03 -1.10 9.64
C THR A 45 11.34 -0.56 10.18
N PHE A 46 11.60 0.73 9.90
CA PHE A 46 12.65 1.51 10.55
C PHE A 46 12.12 2.91 10.87
N PHE A 47 12.72 3.55 11.88
CA PHE A 47 12.44 4.94 12.20
C PHE A 47 13.41 5.86 11.43
N ASP A 48 12.86 6.81 10.69
CA ASP A 48 13.59 7.88 10.03
C ASP A 48 13.60 9.11 10.96
N PRO A 49 14.72 9.43 11.63
CA PRO A 49 14.78 10.53 12.59
C PRO A 49 14.79 11.91 11.92
N ILE A 50 15.21 12.00 10.64
CA ILE A 50 15.27 13.28 9.93
C ILE A 50 13.85 13.75 9.61
N ARG A 51 12.99 12.82 9.19
CA ARG A 51 11.57 13.09 8.87
C ARG A 51 10.61 12.76 10.01
N THR A 52 11.11 12.20 11.12
CA THR A 52 10.33 11.79 12.30
C THR A 52 9.15 10.88 11.92
N ARG A 53 9.43 9.76 11.24
CA ARG A 53 8.39 8.84 10.75
C ARG A 53 8.82 7.37 10.82
N GLN A 54 7.85 6.47 10.98
CA GLN A 54 8.06 5.04 10.80
C GLN A 54 7.89 4.70 9.31
N VAL A 55 8.87 4.01 8.72
CA VAL A 55 8.84 3.59 7.32
C VAL A 55 8.70 2.07 7.25
N LEU A 56 7.73 1.58 6.48
CA LEU A 56 7.39 0.18 6.26
C LEU A 56 7.72 -0.24 4.83
N PHE A 57 8.27 -1.44 4.68
CA PHE A 57 8.36 -2.14 3.41
C PHE A 57 8.20 -3.65 3.66
N GLY A 58 8.00 -4.41 2.60
CA GLY A 58 7.90 -5.85 2.67
C GLY A 58 8.18 -6.50 1.34
N TRP A 59 8.36 -7.81 1.38
CA TRP A 59 8.68 -8.63 0.22
C TRP A 59 7.41 -8.99 -0.55
N VAL A 60 7.50 -8.88 -1.87
CA VAL A 60 6.51 -9.34 -2.83
C VAL A 60 7.12 -10.49 -3.61
N ASN A 61 6.50 -11.66 -3.55
CA ASN A 61 6.89 -12.81 -4.35
C ASN A 61 6.46 -12.62 -5.81
N TYR A 62 7.23 -11.84 -6.56
CA TYR A 62 6.99 -11.58 -7.96
C TYR A 62 8.02 -12.30 -8.82
N GLY A 63 7.56 -13.15 -9.74
CA GLY A 63 8.40 -13.75 -10.77
C GLY A 63 8.28 -12.99 -12.07
N CYS A 64 9.37 -12.41 -12.56
CA CYS A 64 9.38 -11.73 -13.85
C CYS A 64 9.77 -12.73 -14.95
N VAL A 65 8.82 -13.06 -15.83
CA VAL A 65 9.04 -14.01 -16.94
C VAL A 65 10.17 -13.49 -17.83
N GLY A 66 11.13 -14.35 -18.16
CA GLY A 66 12.27 -14.01 -18.99
C GLY A 66 13.44 -13.36 -18.25
N THR A 67 13.43 -13.38 -16.91
CA THR A 67 14.54 -12.92 -16.07
C THR A 67 15.08 -14.04 -15.18
N ASP A 68 16.28 -13.86 -14.65
CA ASP A 68 16.97 -14.78 -13.74
C ASP A 68 16.78 -14.42 -12.25
N TRP A 69 15.93 -13.45 -11.95
CA TRP A 69 15.68 -12.97 -10.60
C TRP A 69 14.21 -13.14 -10.21
N THR A 70 13.96 -13.26 -8.90
CA THR A 70 12.61 -13.39 -8.34
C THR A 70 12.51 -12.62 -7.02
N GLY A 71 11.35 -12.02 -6.81
CA GLY A 71 11.03 -11.23 -5.63
C GLY A 71 11.47 -9.77 -5.74
N ILE A 72 10.63 -8.86 -5.25
CA ILE A 72 10.92 -7.43 -5.10
C ILE A 72 10.54 -6.95 -3.71
N GLN A 73 11.07 -5.79 -3.32
CA GLN A 73 10.54 -5.02 -2.20
C GLN A 73 9.41 -4.12 -2.69
N THR A 74 8.39 -3.90 -1.87
CA THR A 74 7.39 -2.85 -2.13
C THR A 74 8.03 -1.46 -2.12
N PHE A 75 7.32 -0.47 -2.68
CA PHE A 75 7.62 0.93 -2.34
C PHE A 75 7.56 1.13 -0.81
N PRO A 76 8.48 1.93 -0.24
CA PRO A 76 8.44 2.27 1.16
C PRO A 76 7.22 3.14 1.48
N ARG A 77 6.58 2.86 2.61
CA ARG A 77 5.37 3.56 3.08
C ARG A 77 5.61 4.18 4.45
N ALA A 78 5.25 5.44 4.63
CA ALA A 78 5.13 6.01 5.97
C ALA A 78 3.91 5.39 6.66
N VAL A 79 4.09 4.97 7.91
CA VAL A 79 3.01 4.39 8.74
C VAL A 79 2.77 5.29 9.95
N THR A 80 1.51 5.62 10.18
CA THR A 80 1.06 6.40 11.34
C THR A 80 -0.17 5.75 11.96
N LEU A 81 -0.47 6.08 13.21
CA LEU A 81 -1.81 5.83 13.73
C LEU A 81 -2.82 6.67 12.95
N ASP A 82 -4.05 6.17 12.81
CA ASP A 82 -5.15 6.97 12.26
C ASP A 82 -5.52 8.07 13.26
N PRO A 83 -5.47 9.36 12.88
CA PRO A 83 -5.84 10.45 13.78
C PRO A 83 -7.29 10.40 14.29
N ALA A 84 -8.20 9.77 13.53
CA ALA A 84 -9.60 9.61 13.91
C ALA A 84 -9.85 8.39 14.80
N ASP A 85 -8.95 7.39 14.75
CA ASP A 85 -9.06 6.14 15.50
C ASP A 85 -7.67 5.53 15.71
N SER A 86 -7.04 5.83 16.84
CA SER A 86 -5.67 5.38 17.13
C SER A 86 -5.53 3.86 17.31
N SER A 87 -6.62 3.09 17.25
CA SER A 87 -6.57 1.63 17.17
C SER A 87 -6.27 1.12 15.75
N LYS A 88 -6.22 2.02 14.77
CA LYS A 88 -5.92 1.74 13.36
C LYS A 88 -4.64 2.43 12.91
N ILE A 89 -4.05 1.90 11.84
CA ILE A 89 -2.93 2.55 11.15
C ILE A 89 -3.37 3.07 9.78
N ARG A 90 -2.70 4.12 9.33
CA ARG A 90 -2.69 4.56 7.93
C ARG A 90 -1.31 4.32 7.34
N SER A 91 -1.27 3.95 6.07
CA SER A 91 -0.02 3.84 5.33
C SER A 91 -0.13 4.57 3.99
N PHE A 92 0.88 5.39 3.69
CA PHE A 92 0.99 6.13 2.43
C PHE A 92 2.40 5.97 1.87
N PRO A 93 2.60 5.95 0.54
CA PRO A 93 3.94 6.03 -0.02
C PRO A 93 4.70 7.24 0.53
N ILE A 94 6.00 7.09 0.82
CA ILE A 94 6.81 8.20 1.31
C ILE A 94 6.93 9.30 0.24
N GLU A 95 7.04 10.57 0.65
CA GLU A 95 7.09 11.70 -0.28
C GLU A 95 8.28 11.63 -1.27
N GLU A 96 9.36 10.94 -0.91
CA GLU A 96 10.54 10.78 -1.76
C GLU A 96 10.24 10.02 -3.05
N ILE A 97 9.21 9.17 -3.10
CA ILE A 97 8.88 8.46 -4.35
C ILE A 97 8.42 9.42 -5.45
N THR A 98 8.01 10.64 -5.09
CA THR A 98 7.55 11.65 -6.06
C THR A 98 8.66 12.08 -7.02
N VAL A 99 9.94 11.95 -6.64
CA VAL A 99 11.08 12.27 -7.52
C VAL A 99 11.22 11.30 -8.69
N LEU A 100 10.59 10.12 -8.61
CA LEU A 100 10.55 9.13 -9.69
C LEU A 100 9.53 9.50 -10.77
N ARG A 101 8.63 10.45 -10.48
CA ARG A 101 7.64 10.92 -11.45
C ARG A 101 8.34 11.81 -12.46
N LEU A 102 8.38 11.36 -13.72
CA LEU A 102 8.80 12.18 -14.86
C LEU A 102 7.72 13.23 -15.19
N SER A 103 7.86 13.90 -16.32
CA SER A 103 6.85 14.84 -16.80
C SER A 103 5.45 14.22 -16.73
N PRO A 104 4.48 14.91 -16.10
CA PRO A 104 3.14 14.36 -15.95
C PRO A 104 2.56 14.09 -17.34
N LEU A 105 1.97 12.92 -17.51
CA LEU A 105 1.07 12.70 -18.64
C LEU A 105 -0.07 13.71 -18.52
N ALA A 106 -0.53 14.25 -19.65
CA ALA A 106 -1.62 15.24 -19.66
C ALA A 106 -2.81 14.70 -18.84
N GLY A 107 -3.12 15.37 -17.73
CA GLY A 107 -4.25 15.00 -16.87
C GLY A 107 -5.56 15.18 -17.61
N ARG A 108 -6.53 14.31 -17.34
CA ARG A 108 -7.90 14.44 -17.86
C ARG A 108 -8.83 14.81 -16.71
N THR A 109 -9.66 15.84 -16.92
CA THR A 109 -10.72 16.24 -16.01
C THR A 109 -12.08 16.00 -16.65
N ASP A 110 -13.11 15.85 -15.83
CA ASP A 110 -14.52 15.78 -16.27
C ASP A 110 -14.81 14.73 -17.34
N VAL A 111 -14.08 13.60 -17.30
CA VAL A 111 -14.29 12.49 -18.22
C VAL A 111 -15.51 11.69 -17.78
N ILE A 112 -16.55 11.69 -18.61
CA ILE A 112 -17.75 10.88 -18.42
C ILE A 112 -17.52 9.52 -19.08
N VAL A 113 -17.75 8.44 -18.33
CA VAL A 113 -17.71 7.07 -18.84
C VAL A 113 -19.13 6.52 -18.79
N ALA A 114 -19.74 6.28 -19.96
CA ALA A 114 -21.07 5.71 -20.01
C ALA A 114 -21.07 4.23 -19.57
N PRO A 115 -22.21 3.68 -19.10
CA PRO A 115 -22.33 2.25 -18.82
C PRO A 115 -21.92 1.41 -20.04
N GLY A 116 -21.01 0.45 -19.83
CA GLY A 116 -20.47 -0.41 -20.90
C GLY A 116 -19.32 0.21 -21.70
N GLU A 117 -18.99 1.47 -21.49
CA GLU A 117 -17.87 2.13 -22.16
C GLU A 117 -16.53 1.80 -21.47
N THR A 118 -15.45 1.86 -22.24
CA THR A 118 -14.07 1.81 -21.72
C THR A 118 -13.28 2.95 -22.30
N ILE A 119 -12.55 3.64 -21.43
CA ILE A 119 -11.58 4.67 -21.81
C ILE A 119 -10.18 4.26 -21.38
N THR A 120 -9.18 4.55 -22.23
CA THR A 120 -7.77 4.44 -21.85
C THR A 120 -7.32 5.75 -21.23
N LEU A 121 -6.90 5.71 -19.96
CA LEU A 121 -6.44 6.89 -19.22
C LEU A 121 -4.96 7.19 -19.43
N ALA A 122 -4.11 6.17 -19.45
CA ALA A 122 -2.67 6.29 -19.63
C ALA A 122 -2.10 5.00 -20.26
N GLN A 123 -0.92 5.11 -20.87
CA GLN A 123 -0.16 3.99 -21.41
C GLN A 123 1.29 4.10 -20.93
N GLY A 124 1.85 2.99 -20.45
CA GLY A 124 3.21 2.92 -19.92
C GLY A 124 3.41 1.68 -19.06
N THR A 125 4.67 1.28 -18.88
CA THR A 125 5.05 0.14 -18.05
C THR A 125 5.41 0.53 -16.61
N GLN A 126 5.60 1.82 -16.36
CA GLN A 126 5.87 2.39 -15.03
C GLN A 126 5.05 3.68 -14.90
N LEU A 127 3.97 3.62 -14.13
CA LEU A 127 3.03 4.72 -13.96
C LEU A 127 2.66 4.86 -12.49
N ASP A 128 2.51 6.11 -12.04
CA ASP A 128 1.85 6.47 -10.79
C ASP A 128 0.58 7.24 -11.17
N VAL A 129 -0.59 6.68 -10.86
CA VAL A 129 -1.88 7.16 -11.36
C VAL A 129 -2.79 7.48 -10.19
N SER A 130 -3.26 8.73 -10.13
CA SER A 130 -4.29 9.19 -9.20
C SER A 130 -5.58 9.48 -9.95
N ILE A 131 -6.72 8.98 -9.45
CA ILE A 131 -8.04 9.12 -10.07
C ILE A 131 -9.04 9.46 -8.98
N ASN A 132 -9.83 10.50 -9.20
CA ASN A 132 -11.00 10.81 -8.40
C ASN A 132 -12.25 10.40 -9.19
N VAL A 133 -13.08 9.53 -8.62
CA VAL A 133 -14.28 9.00 -9.28
C VAL A 133 -15.51 9.42 -8.49
N THR A 134 -16.51 9.95 -9.19
CA THR A 134 -17.86 10.17 -8.66
C THR A 134 -18.81 9.25 -9.42
N SER A 135 -19.62 8.45 -8.71
CA SER A 135 -20.59 7.54 -9.30
C SER A 135 -21.92 7.65 -8.55
N THR A 136 -23.04 7.57 -9.27
CA THR A 136 -24.40 7.62 -8.74
C THR A 136 -25.02 6.21 -8.70
N ASP A 137 -24.31 5.23 -8.13
CA ASP A 137 -24.70 3.81 -7.98
C ASP A 137 -24.40 2.85 -9.14
N ALA A 138 -23.53 3.23 -10.08
CA ALA A 138 -22.98 2.28 -11.06
C ALA A 138 -21.66 1.67 -10.54
N LEU A 139 -21.53 0.33 -10.65
CA LEU A 139 -20.24 -0.34 -10.50
C LEU A 139 -19.30 0.14 -11.60
N PHE A 140 -18.08 0.53 -11.22
CA PHE A 140 -17.01 0.82 -12.15
C PHE A 140 -15.80 -0.07 -11.83
N THR A 141 -14.97 -0.31 -12.84
CA THR A 141 -13.75 -1.11 -12.70
C THR A 141 -12.57 -0.36 -13.30
N LEU A 142 -11.47 -0.32 -12.56
CA LEU A 142 -10.18 0.09 -13.09
C LEU A 142 -9.42 -1.15 -13.56
N ARG A 143 -8.91 -1.10 -14.78
CA ARG A 143 -8.10 -2.19 -15.36
C ARG A 143 -6.68 -1.69 -15.57
N SER A 144 -5.72 -2.33 -14.92
CA SER A 144 -4.28 -2.18 -15.19
C SER A 144 -3.79 -3.40 -15.97
N LEU A 145 -2.58 -3.29 -16.55
CA LEU A 145 -1.97 -4.36 -17.36
C LEU A 145 -2.93 -4.81 -18.47
N VAL A 146 -3.34 -3.88 -19.34
CA VAL A 146 -4.22 -4.17 -20.47
C VAL A 146 -3.40 -4.06 -21.76
N SER A 147 -3.38 -5.11 -22.57
CA SER A 147 -2.71 -5.14 -23.87
C SER A 147 -3.49 -4.35 -24.92
N ALA A 148 -2.83 -4.02 -26.04
CA ALA A 148 -3.43 -3.22 -27.12
C ALA A 148 -4.71 -3.84 -27.72
N ASP A 149 -4.88 -5.16 -27.61
CA ASP A 149 -6.08 -5.89 -28.03
C ASP A 149 -7.21 -5.92 -26.97
N GLY A 150 -7.06 -5.17 -25.87
CA GLY A 150 -8.05 -5.03 -24.80
C GLY A 150 -8.10 -6.19 -23.80
N LYS A 151 -7.18 -7.16 -23.91
CA LYS A 151 -7.06 -8.27 -22.95
C LYS A 151 -6.15 -7.92 -21.78
N ARG A 152 -6.15 -8.76 -20.75
CA ARG A 152 -5.18 -8.65 -19.65
C ARG A 152 -3.79 -9.02 -20.19
N ALA A 153 -2.85 -8.08 -20.13
CA ALA A 153 -1.44 -8.32 -20.38
C ALA A 153 -0.91 -9.28 -19.32
N GLN A 154 -0.17 -10.30 -19.77
CA GLN A 154 0.53 -11.26 -18.92
C GLN A 154 1.87 -10.69 -18.45
#